data_AF-A0A954U721-F1
#
_entry.id   AF-A0A954U721-F1
#
_cell.length_a   1.000
_cell.length_b   1.000
_cell.length_c   1.000
_cell.angle_alpha   90.00
_cell.angle_beta   90.00
_cell.angle_gamma   90.00
#
_symmetry.space_group_name_H-M   'P 1'
#
loop_
_entity.id
_entity.type
_entity.pdbx_description
1 polymer ?
#
loop_
_entity_poly.entity_id
_entity_poly.type
_entity_poly.pdbx_seq_one_letter_code
_entity_poly.pdbx_strand_id
1 'polypeptide(L)'
;IPDLNSGMRVFRKSVVERFLNILPDGFSFTTTITLAMLTNNYVVHYEPIAYHPRVGRSKIRPIRDTLRFVQLILRTGMYFAPLRVFLPVATVFFLGFLVTLSLDVYHGNLNERTLLLLVAATQLGMFALLADMIDKRSG
;
A
#
# COMPACT_ATOMS: atom_id res chain seq x y z
N ILE A 1 5.06 -21.09 -3.08
CA ILE A 1 4.17 -20.96 -1.91
C ILE A 1 2.72 -20.98 -2.43
N PRO A 2 1.95 -22.03 -2.15
CA PRO A 2 0.58 -22.18 -2.67
C PRO A 2 -0.46 -21.30 -1.96
N ASP A 3 -0.36 -21.12 -0.63
CA ASP A 3 -1.21 -20.21 0.15
C ASP A 3 -0.41 -19.67 1.34
N LEU A 4 -0.15 -18.36 1.34
CA LEU A 4 0.65 -17.68 2.36
C LEU A 4 -0.19 -17.31 3.60
N ASN A 5 -1.48 -17.06 3.38
CA ASN A 5 -2.39 -16.49 4.38
C ASN A 5 -3.32 -17.54 4.99
N SER A 6 -3.12 -18.82 4.66
CA SER A 6 -3.82 -19.92 5.32
C SER A 6 -3.71 -19.80 6.85
N GLY A 7 -4.86 -19.85 7.52
CA GLY A 7 -4.95 -19.85 8.98
C GLY A 7 -4.71 -21.22 9.61
N MET A 8 -4.81 -22.30 8.82
CA MET A 8 -4.60 -23.66 9.31
C MET A 8 -3.13 -24.04 9.23
N ARG A 9 -2.44 -24.04 10.38
CA ARG A 9 -0.99 -24.23 10.44
C ARG A 9 -0.60 -24.94 11.73
N VAL A 10 0.51 -25.66 11.66
CA VAL A 10 1.16 -26.26 12.83
C VAL A 10 2.62 -25.82 12.84
N PHE A 11 3.09 -25.37 14.00
CA PHE A 11 4.46 -24.95 14.21
C PHE A 11 4.93 -25.37 15.60
N ARG A 12 6.25 -25.53 15.77
CA ARG A 12 6.84 -25.75 17.09
C ARG A 12 6.77 -24.46 17.89
N LYS A 13 6.20 -24.52 19.11
CA LYS A 13 6.07 -23.36 20.02
C LYS A 13 7.40 -22.64 20.22
N SER A 14 8.48 -23.39 20.49
CA SER A 14 9.83 -22.85 20.71
C SER A 14 10.44 -22.10 19.52
N VAL A 15 9.92 -22.33 18.30
CA VAL A 15 10.33 -21.58 17.11
C VAL A 15 9.56 -20.27 17.01
N VAL A 16 8.25 -20.29 17.24
CA VAL A 16 7.41 -19.08 17.16
C VAL A 16 7.73 -18.08 18.27
N GLU A 17 8.06 -18.55 19.47
CA GLU A 17 8.48 -17.69 20.59
C GLU A 17 9.65 -16.77 20.23
N ARG A 18 10.55 -17.21 19.35
CA ARG A 18 11.68 -16.40 18.87
C ARG A 18 11.27 -15.23 17.99
N PHE A 19 10.09 -15.30 17.39
CA PHE A 19 9.57 -14.31 16.45
C PHE A 19 8.44 -13.46 17.04
N LEU A 20 7.96 -13.71 18.26
CA LEU A 20 6.83 -12.99 18.85
C LEU A 20 6.99 -11.46 18.79
N ASN A 21 8.21 -10.95 18.98
CA ASN A 21 8.50 -9.51 18.99
C ASN A 21 8.28 -8.82 17.63
N ILE A 22 8.19 -9.58 16.52
CA ILE A 22 7.97 -9.04 15.17
C ILE A 22 6.58 -9.36 14.62
N LEU A 23 5.76 -10.13 15.35
CA LEU A 23 4.46 -10.57 14.87
C LEU A 23 3.38 -9.53 15.20
N PRO A 24 2.54 -9.13 14.22
CA PRO A 24 1.43 -8.22 14.47
C PRO A 24 0.24 -8.96 15.12
N ASP A 25 -0.54 -8.27 15.96
CA ASP A 25 -1.70 -8.81 16.69
C ASP A 25 -2.93 -9.18 15.82
N GLY A 26 -2.79 -9.18 14.50
CA GLY A 26 -3.93 -9.22 13.58
C GLY A 26 -3.70 -9.94 12.26
N PHE A 27 -4.34 -9.42 11.20
CA PHE A 27 -4.51 -10.09 9.89
C PHE A 27 -3.19 -10.47 9.19
N SER A 28 -2.08 -9.80 9.54
CA SER A 28 -0.77 -10.03 8.93
C SER A 28 0.07 -11.08 9.66
N PHE A 29 -0.41 -11.65 10.78
CA PHE A 29 0.33 -12.65 11.55
C PHE A 29 0.82 -13.81 10.69
N THR A 30 -0.06 -14.40 9.88
CA THR A 30 0.21 -15.59 9.05
C THR A 30 1.28 -15.30 8.00
N THR A 31 1.21 -14.14 7.35
CA THR A 31 2.22 -13.70 6.38
C THR A 31 3.58 -13.53 7.06
N THR A 32 3.62 -12.79 8.17
CA THR A 32 4.87 -12.44 8.86
C THR A 32 5.59 -13.67 9.40
N ILE A 33 4.88 -14.59 10.07
CA ILE A 33 5.53 -15.80 10.62
C ILE A 33 6.06 -16.71 9.50
N THR A 34 5.37 -16.81 8.37
CA THR A 34 5.85 -17.62 7.24
C THR A 34 7.15 -17.07 6.67
N LEU A 35 7.18 -15.75 6.46
CA LEU A 35 8.36 -15.08 5.94
C LEU A 35 9.53 -15.19 6.91
N ALA A 36 9.28 -15.03 8.22
CA ALA A 36 10.28 -15.21 9.26
C ALA A 36 10.87 -16.64 9.24
N MET A 37 10.03 -17.68 9.10
CA MET A 37 10.49 -19.06 9.02
C MET A 37 11.33 -19.31 7.76
N LEU A 38 10.88 -18.87 6.59
CA LEU A 38 11.59 -19.07 5.33
C LEU A 38 12.94 -18.34 5.30
N THR A 39 12.99 -17.10 5.80
CA THR A 39 14.23 -16.30 5.85
C THR A 39 15.26 -16.82 6.86
N ASN A 40 14.82 -17.58 7.87
CA ASN A 40 15.70 -18.20 8.87
C ASN A 40 15.98 -19.68 8.57
N ASN A 41 15.83 -20.12 7.31
CA ASN A 41 16.11 -21.49 6.84
C ASN A 41 15.31 -22.60 7.56
N TYR A 42 14.13 -22.29 8.11
CA TYR A 42 13.24 -23.32 8.61
C TYR A 42 12.54 -24.03 7.45
N VAL A 43 12.36 -25.34 7.59
CA VAL A 43 11.62 -26.15 6.60
C VAL A 43 10.13 -25.85 6.73
N VAL A 44 9.53 -25.35 5.66
CA VAL A 44 8.08 -25.12 5.55
C VAL A 44 7.50 -26.15 4.57
N HIS A 45 6.74 -27.10 5.10
CA HIS A 45 6.00 -28.08 4.30
C HIS A 45 4.58 -27.59 4.05
N TYR A 46 4.11 -27.72 2.80
CA TYR A 46 2.74 -27.40 2.42
C TYR A 46 1.98 -28.70 2.19
N GLU A 47 1.03 -29.00 3.07
CA GLU A 47 0.14 -30.13 2.89
C GLU A 47 -1.08 -29.70 2.07
N PRO A 48 -1.33 -30.29 0.88
CA PRO A 48 -2.53 -29.98 0.12
C PRO A 48 -3.76 -30.45 0.89
N ILE A 49 -4.70 -29.54 1.11
CA ILE A 49 -5.99 -29.85 1.73
C ILE A 49 -7.13 -29.51 0.79
N ALA A 50 -8.16 -30.34 0.80
CA ALA A 50 -9.39 -30.06 0.06
C ALA A 50 -10.05 -28.82 0.67
N TYR A 51 -9.97 -27.70 -0.06
CA TYR A 51 -10.68 -26.49 0.34
C TYR A 51 -12.17 -26.68 0.05
N HIS A 52 -12.95 -26.78 1.12
CA HIS A 52 -14.40 -26.74 1.00
C HIS A 52 -14.88 -25.29 0.85
N PRO A 53 -15.97 -25.06 0.10
CA PRO A 53 -16.60 -23.75 0.05
C PRO A 53 -16.97 -23.32 1.48
N ARG A 54 -16.63 -22.07 1.80
CA ARG A 54 -16.89 -21.49 3.12
C ARG A 54 -18.37 -21.57 3.46
N VAL A 55 -18.69 -22.17 4.59
CA VAL A 55 -20.03 -22.07 5.19
C VAL A 55 -20.10 -20.81 6.04
N GLY A 56 -21.01 -19.89 5.69
CA GLY A 56 -21.21 -18.62 6.38
C GLY A 56 -20.60 -17.39 5.69
N ARG A 57 -20.94 -16.19 6.19
CA ARG A 57 -20.52 -14.92 5.58
C ARG A 57 -19.12 -14.49 6.02
N SER A 58 -18.42 -13.76 5.15
CA SER A 58 -17.16 -13.12 5.52
C SER A 58 -17.36 -12.13 6.66
N LYS A 59 -16.53 -12.23 7.69
CA LYS A 59 -16.44 -11.20 8.75
C LYS A 59 -15.74 -9.94 8.24
N ILE A 60 -14.98 -10.05 7.15
CA ILE A 60 -14.37 -8.90 6.46
C ILE A 60 -15.49 -8.10 5.83
N ARG A 61 -15.58 -6.82 6.19
CA ARG A 61 -16.49 -5.87 5.56
C ARG A 61 -15.71 -5.21 4.42
N PRO A 62 -15.93 -5.61 3.14
CA PRO A 62 -15.01 -5.27 2.06
C PRO A 62 -14.73 -3.78 1.94
N ILE A 63 -15.76 -2.93 2.03
CA ILE A 63 -15.60 -1.48 1.93
C ILE A 63 -14.93 -0.90 3.18
N ARG A 64 -15.50 -1.17 4.37
CA ARG A 64 -15.04 -0.55 5.63
C ARG A 64 -13.63 -0.94 5.99
N ASP A 65 -13.30 -2.23 5.87
CA ASP A 65 -11.99 -2.72 6.27
C ASP A 65 -10.93 -2.32 5.23
N THR A 66 -11.25 -2.34 3.93
CA THR A 66 -10.34 -1.82 2.91
C THR A 66 -10.06 -0.33 3.11
N LEU A 67 -11.07 0.49 3.41
CA LEU A 67 -10.85 1.91 3.69
C LEU A 67 -9.95 2.14 4.91
N ARG A 68 -10.10 1.34 5.98
CA ARG A 68 -9.19 1.40 7.14
C ARG A 68 -7.77 1.00 6.77
N PHE A 69 -7.61 -0.05 5.97
CA PHE A 69 -6.29 -0.48 5.49
C PHE A 69 -5.65 0.61 4.62
N VAL A 70 -6.39 1.20 3.69
CA VAL A 70 -5.92 2.32 2.86
C VAL A 70 -5.55 3.51 3.73
N GLN A 71 -6.38 3.88 4.70
CA GLN A 71 -6.08 4.97 5.62
C GLN A 71 -4.82 4.70 6.45
N LEU A 72 -4.60 3.45 6.90
CA LEU A 72 -3.40 3.06 7.62
C LEU A 72 -2.16 3.15 6.71
N ILE A 73 -2.24 2.63 5.48
CA ILE A 73 -1.14 2.72 4.50
C ILE A 73 -0.80 4.18 4.19
N LEU A 74 -1.83 5.01 3.93
CA LEU A 74 -1.63 6.44 3.67
C LEU A 74 -1.01 7.12 4.88
N ARG A 75 -1.50 6.88 6.11
CA ARG A 75 -0.96 7.48 7.33
C ARG A 75 0.51 7.10 7.54
N THR A 76 0.84 5.82 7.41
CA THR A 76 2.21 5.32 7.58
C THR A 76 3.12 5.84 6.46
N GLY A 77 2.65 5.82 5.20
CA GLY A 77 3.40 6.35 4.06
C GLY A 77 3.67 7.85 4.18
N MET A 78 2.68 8.62 4.62
CA MET A 78 2.81 10.06 4.89
C MET A 78 3.79 10.36 6.02
N TYR A 79 3.88 9.48 7.03
CA TYR A 79 4.78 9.66 8.16
C TYR A 79 6.24 9.34 7.83
N PHE A 80 6.51 8.32 7.01
CA PHE A 80 7.89 7.90 6.74
C PHE A 80 8.48 8.41 5.42
N ALA A 81 7.62 8.72 4.45
CA ALA A 81 8.05 9.14 3.12
C ALA A 81 6.90 9.86 2.39
N PRO A 82 6.48 11.05 2.86
CA PRO A 82 5.35 11.78 2.27
C PRO A 82 5.51 12.03 0.77
N LEU A 83 6.76 12.26 0.32
CA LEU A 83 7.08 12.44 -1.10
C LEU A 83 6.68 11.21 -1.94
N ARG A 84 6.84 9.99 -1.43
CA ARG A 84 6.45 8.76 -2.16
C ARG A 84 4.94 8.62 -2.34
N VAL A 85 4.13 9.31 -1.53
CA VAL A 85 2.67 9.29 -1.63
C VAL A 85 2.18 10.34 -2.62
N PHE A 86 2.66 11.59 -2.52
CA PHE A 86 2.17 12.69 -3.36
C PHE A 86 2.82 12.77 -4.75
N LEU A 87 4.10 12.40 -4.88
CA LEU A 87 4.83 12.55 -6.14
C LEU A 87 4.25 11.74 -7.29
N PRO A 88 3.81 10.47 -7.12
CA PRO A 88 3.12 9.74 -8.18
C PRO A 88 1.82 10.43 -8.62
N VAL A 89 1.04 10.97 -7.67
CA VAL A 89 -0.21 11.68 -7.97
C VAL A 89 0.07 12.97 -8.74
N ALA A 90 1.02 13.79 -8.27
CA ALA A 90 1.45 15.00 -8.96
C ALA A 90 1.96 14.70 -10.39
N THR A 91 2.69 13.60 -10.56
CA THR A 91 3.21 13.15 -11.85
C THR A 91 2.08 12.78 -12.80
N VAL A 92 1.05 12.06 -12.35
CA VAL A 92 -0.13 11.72 -13.18
C VAL A 92 -0.84 12.98 -13.66
N PHE A 93 -1.04 13.97 -12.79
CA PHE A 93 -1.66 15.24 -13.18
C PHE A 93 -0.77 16.03 -14.15
N PHE A 94 0.55 16.03 -13.94
CA PHE A 94 1.50 16.68 -14.84
C PHE A 94 1.54 16.01 -16.21
N LEU A 95 1.51 14.68 -16.28
CA LEU A 95 1.39 13.94 -17.54
C LEU A 95 0.07 14.24 -18.24
N GLY A 96 -1.03 14.30 -17.48
CA GLY A 96 -2.33 14.73 -18.01
C GLY A 96 -2.25 16.13 -18.63
N PHE A 97 -1.61 17.07 -17.95
CA PHE A 97 -1.33 18.42 -18.47
C PHE A 97 -0.52 18.38 -19.77
N LEU A 98 0.56 17.58 -19.85
CA LEU A 98 1.36 17.48 -21.08
C LEU A 98 0.55 16.94 -22.26
N VAL A 99 -0.31 15.95 -22.02
CA VAL A 99 -1.20 15.40 -23.04
C VAL A 99 -2.19 16.46 -23.52
N THR A 100 -2.91 17.14 -22.62
CA THR A 100 -3.88 18.16 -23.02
C THR A 100 -3.22 19.37 -23.66
N LEU A 101 -2.05 19.78 -23.18
CA LEU A 101 -1.25 20.84 -23.79
C LEU A 101 -0.88 20.51 -25.24
N SER A 102 -0.43 19.28 -25.50
CA SER A 102 -0.07 18.87 -26.87
C SER A 102 -1.26 18.92 -27.83
N LEU A 103 -2.45 18.54 -27.36
CA LEU A 103 -3.70 18.62 -28.13
C LEU A 103 -4.13 20.07 -28.36
N ASP A 104 -4.08 20.90 -27.33
CA ASP A 104 -4.46 22.31 -27.39
C ASP A 104 -3.54 23.12 -28.33
N VAL A 105 -2.24 22.82 -28.33
CA VAL A 105 -1.27 23.42 -29.27
C VAL A 105 -1.57 23.01 -30.70
N TYR A 106 -1.95 21.75 -30.95
CA TYR A 106 -2.36 21.30 -32.29
C TYR A 106 -3.67 21.97 -32.76
N HIS A 107 -4.60 22.22 -31.84
CA HIS A 107 -5.91 22.82 -32.14
C HIS A 107 -5.89 24.36 -32.13
N GLY A 108 -4.77 24.98 -31.72
CA GLY A 108 -4.59 26.43 -31.65
C GLY A 108 -5.40 27.14 -30.56
N ASN A 109 -6.03 26.38 -29.65
CA ASN A 109 -6.87 26.91 -28.58
C ASN A 109 -6.47 26.29 -27.24
N LEU A 110 -6.05 27.13 -26.30
CA LEU A 110 -5.79 26.71 -24.93
C LEU A 110 -7.10 26.50 -24.18
N ASN A 111 -7.32 25.28 -23.72
CA ASN A 111 -8.54 24.88 -23.05
C ASN A 111 -8.40 25.04 -21.53
N GLU A 112 -9.49 25.37 -20.84
CA GLU A 112 -9.51 25.55 -19.38
C GLU A 112 -8.98 24.32 -18.64
N ARG A 113 -9.21 23.13 -19.20
CA ARG A 113 -8.74 21.84 -18.66
C ARG A 113 -7.22 21.77 -18.52
N THR A 114 -6.48 22.31 -19.49
CA THR A 114 -5.01 22.33 -19.46
C THR A 114 -4.51 23.23 -18.34
N LEU A 115 -5.14 24.40 -18.15
CA LEU A 115 -4.82 25.30 -17.04
C LEU A 115 -5.13 24.66 -15.68
N LEU A 116 -6.29 24.02 -15.54
CA LEU A 116 -6.67 23.32 -14.30
C LEU A 116 -5.70 22.20 -13.95
N LEU A 117 -5.26 21.40 -14.94
CA LEU A 117 -4.30 20.33 -14.72
C LEU A 117 -2.92 20.87 -14.32
N LEU A 118 -2.47 21.98 -14.92
CA LEU A 118 -1.22 22.64 -14.54
C LEU A 118 -1.27 23.16 -13.09
N VAL A 119 -2.36 23.85 -12.72
CA VAL A 119 -2.55 24.37 -11.36
C VAL A 119 -2.64 23.22 -10.35
N ALA A 120 -3.37 22.15 -10.66
CA ALA A 120 -3.45 20.98 -9.79
C ALA A 120 -2.09 20.27 -9.63
N ALA A 121 -1.35 20.06 -10.72
CA ALA A 121 -0.02 19.44 -10.67
C ALA A 121 0.97 20.26 -9.83
N THR A 122 0.98 21.58 -10.02
CA THR A 122 1.85 22.49 -9.25
C THR A 122 1.46 22.54 -7.78
N GLN A 123 0.17 22.63 -7.44
CA GLN A 123 -0.32 22.57 -6.05
C GLN A 123 0.06 21.25 -5.36
N LEU A 124 -0.16 20.11 -6.02
CA LEU A 124 0.22 18.80 -5.49
C LEU A 124 1.73 18.68 -5.30
N GLY A 125 2.54 19.22 -6.22
CA GLY A 125 3.99 19.30 -6.09
C GLY A 125 4.42 20.14 -4.88
N MET A 126 3.80 21.31 -4.68
CA MET A 126 4.05 22.15 -3.51
C MET A 126 3.69 21.43 -2.21
N PHE A 127 2.53 20.76 -2.13
CA PHE A 127 2.15 19.98 -0.95
C PHE A 127 3.11 18.81 -0.68
N ALA A 128 3.58 18.14 -1.73
CA ALA A 128 4.57 17.06 -1.59
C ALA A 128 5.87 17.57 -0.95
N LEU A 129 6.38 18.71 -1.43
CA LEU A 129 7.58 19.34 -0.90
C LEU A 129 7.38 19.86 0.54
N LEU A 130 6.23 20.48 0.81
CA LEU A 130 5.89 20.95 2.16
C LEU A 130 5.82 19.78 3.15
N ALA A 131 5.19 18.67 2.77
CA ALA A 131 5.10 17.49 3.61
C ALA A 131 6.49 16.89 3.89
N ASP A 132 7.36 16.83 2.89
CA ASP A 132 8.75 16.37 3.04
C ASP A 132 9.59 17.31 3.93
N MET A 133 9.41 18.63 3.80
CA MET A 133 10.06 19.60 4.68
C MET A 133 9.62 19.50 6.14
N ILE A 134 8.34 19.27 6.39
CA ILE A 134 7.79 19.11 7.75
C ILE A 134 8.34 17.85 8.40
N ASP A 135 8.38 16.75 7.65
CA ASP A 135 8.90 15.47 8.12
C ASP A 135 10.38 15.58 8.54
N LYS A 136 11.22 16.13 7.64
CA LYS A 136 12.66 16.34 7.91
C LYS A 136 12.98 17.32 9.04
N ARG A 137 12.02 18.17 9.43
CA ARG A 137 12.18 19.10 10.57
C ARG A 137 11.81 18.46 11.90
N SER A 138 11.05 17.37 11.88
CA SER A 138 10.46 16.74 13.06
C SER A 138 11.26 15.53 13.58
N GLY A 139 12.27 15.06 12.82
CA GLY A 139 13.26 14.06 13.23
C GLY A 139 14.64 14.67 13.39
#